data_AF-A0A928JW33-F1
#
_entry.id   AF-A0A928JW33-F1
#
_cell.length_a   1.000
_cell.length_b   1.000
_cell.length_c   1.000
_cell.angle_alpha   90.00
_cell.angle_beta   90.00
_cell.angle_gamma   90.00
#
_symmetry.space_group_name_H-M   'P 1'
#
loop_
_entity.id
_entity.type
_entity.pdbx_description
1 polymer ?
#
loop_
_entity_poly.entity_id
_entity_poly.type
_entity_poly.pdbx_seq_one_letter_code
_entity_poly.pdbx_strand_id
1 'polypeptide(L)'
;MPLFENASCPVCKGMFEDGDDIVVCPECGTPHHRNCYNAIGHCVNRGLHASGYSYSDEKKKAEIPAPMPALPKPQDNASFAPETSKDNNESEKLGFPSPFVLPVFQNNSYYEQDKQKIDGESVADYAVTIRTNIPRFINVFKQYENGEKKLGWNWGAFIFGSLYLFYRKMYKQAVAYFCAFIAVVFGSSFALANLAPKYIEAVKNFSSLYAQNKLTEEIINEYETTFQNISDTRIAGIILYAAIAVIIVLRIIQALFADKYYKATISSFIKNVNEQLDNGASFVQTSFSSADISDMSQEQMKKYYLARRGGTTLFLPMMVAGIAYFLISLAYSTFLL
;
A
#
# COMPACT_ATOMS: atom_id res chain seq x y z
N MET A 1 -49.03 -11.64 13.31
CA MET A 1 -47.98 -10.82 12.67
C MET A 1 -46.92 -11.79 12.18
N PRO A 2 -46.61 -11.88 10.87
CA PRO A 2 -45.55 -12.77 10.38
C PRO A 2 -44.54 -12.12 9.40
N LEU A 3 -44.59 -10.80 9.16
CA LEU A 3 -43.93 -10.22 7.98
C LEU A 3 -42.42 -9.93 8.15
N PHE A 4 -41.89 -9.84 9.37
CA PHE A 4 -40.48 -9.49 9.61
C PHE A 4 -39.84 -10.26 10.78
N GLU A 5 -40.33 -11.47 11.08
CA GLU A 5 -39.68 -12.37 12.03
C GLU A 5 -38.21 -12.58 11.60
N ASN A 6 -37.27 -12.34 12.53
CA ASN A 6 -35.83 -12.38 12.29
C ASN A 6 -35.30 -11.41 11.21
N ALA A 7 -35.88 -10.22 11.07
CA ALA A 7 -35.27 -9.11 10.32
C ALA A 7 -34.69 -8.06 11.29
N SER A 8 -33.63 -7.38 10.86
CA SER A 8 -33.01 -6.27 11.61
C SER A 8 -33.05 -4.97 10.81
N CYS A 9 -33.14 -3.86 11.54
CA CYS A 9 -33.11 -2.53 10.94
C CYS A 9 -31.71 -2.25 10.38
N PRO A 10 -31.56 -1.90 9.10
CA PRO A 10 -30.26 -1.71 8.47
C PRO A 10 -29.51 -0.46 8.96
N VAL A 11 -30.19 0.44 9.67
CA VAL A 11 -29.59 1.67 10.23
C VAL A 11 -28.98 1.42 11.60
N CYS A 12 -29.74 0.84 12.54
CA CYS A 12 -29.28 0.61 13.92
C CYS A 12 -28.80 -0.82 14.20
N LYS A 13 -29.05 -1.76 13.27
CA LYS A 13 -28.79 -3.21 13.40
C LYS A 13 -29.56 -3.94 14.50
N GLY A 14 -30.50 -3.28 15.18
CA GLY A 14 -31.42 -3.91 16.14
C GLY A 14 -32.43 -4.83 15.44
N MET A 15 -32.78 -5.94 16.07
CA MET A 15 -33.87 -6.82 15.61
C MET A 15 -35.22 -6.13 15.81
N PHE A 16 -36.19 -6.43 14.95
CA PHE A 16 -37.56 -5.95 15.13
C PHE A 16 -38.26 -6.78 16.20
N GLU A 17 -38.84 -6.11 17.19
CA GLU A 17 -39.60 -6.74 18.27
C GLU A 17 -41.12 -6.46 18.13
N ASP A 18 -41.93 -7.26 18.83
CA ASP A 18 -43.38 -7.07 18.84
C ASP A 18 -43.75 -5.73 19.51
N GLY A 19 -44.28 -4.80 18.72
CA GLY A 19 -44.63 -3.44 19.16
C GLY A 19 -43.76 -2.35 18.55
N ASP A 20 -42.71 -2.69 17.80
CA ASP A 20 -41.90 -1.71 17.08
C ASP A 20 -42.70 -1.01 15.97
N ASP A 21 -42.51 0.31 15.87
CA ASP A 21 -43.05 1.11 14.76
C ASP A 21 -42.11 1.00 13.55
N ILE A 22 -42.55 0.23 12.54
CA ILE A 22 -41.75 -0.11 11.37
C ILE A 22 -42.25 0.65 10.14
N VAL A 23 -41.33 1.30 9.44
CA VAL A 23 -41.53 1.93 8.14
C VAL A 23 -40.84 1.08 7.07
N VAL A 24 -41.60 0.64 6.07
CA VAL A 24 -41.08 -0.11 4.93
C VAL A 24 -40.93 0.84 3.74
N CYS A 25 -39.76 0.82 3.09
CA CYS A 25 -39.55 1.63 1.89
C CYS A 25 -40.46 1.15 0.74
N PRO A 26 -41.22 2.06 0.08
CA PRO A 26 -42.11 1.68 -1.01
C PRO A 26 -41.38 1.28 -2.30
N GLU A 27 -40.11 1.67 -2.47
CA GLU A 27 -39.33 1.36 -3.67
C GLU A 27 -38.66 -0.02 -3.59
N CYS A 28 -38.04 -0.36 -2.46
CA CYS A 28 -37.24 -1.58 -2.34
C CYS A 28 -37.70 -2.57 -1.26
N GLY A 29 -38.74 -2.23 -0.50
CA GLY A 29 -39.30 -3.11 0.53
C GLY A 29 -38.44 -3.27 1.80
N THR A 30 -37.36 -2.49 1.96
CA THR A 30 -36.50 -2.58 3.16
C THR A 30 -37.23 -2.03 4.41
N PRO A 31 -37.36 -2.81 5.50
CA PRO A 31 -37.95 -2.37 6.77
C PRO A 31 -36.96 -1.56 7.63
N HIS A 32 -37.46 -0.51 8.31
CA HIS A 32 -36.69 0.36 9.21
C HIS A 32 -37.53 0.67 10.45
N HIS A 33 -36.90 0.94 11.61
CA HIS A 33 -37.59 1.63 12.70
C HIS A 33 -37.99 3.03 12.24
N ARG A 34 -39.19 3.51 12.59
CA ARG A 34 -39.67 4.86 12.21
C ARG A 34 -38.69 5.95 12.63
N ASN A 35 -38.13 5.84 13.82
CA ASN A 35 -37.13 6.78 14.32
C ASN A 35 -35.85 6.77 13.48
N CYS A 36 -35.38 5.59 13.07
CA CYS A 36 -34.21 5.46 12.20
C CYS A 36 -34.47 6.02 10.81
N TYR A 37 -35.65 5.77 10.23
CA TYR A 37 -36.03 6.31 8.92
C TYR A 37 -36.12 7.84 8.95
N ASN A 38 -36.71 8.41 10.01
CA ASN A 38 -36.84 9.86 10.18
C ASN A 38 -35.48 10.55 10.41
N ALA A 39 -34.56 9.91 11.15
CA ALA A 39 -33.23 10.45 11.42
C ALA A 39 -32.40 10.67 10.14
N ILE A 40 -32.53 9.78 9.16
CA ILE A 40 -31.86 9.91 7.85
C ILE A 40 -32.75 10.60 6.81
N GLY A 41 -34.08 10.61 7.00
CA GLY A 41 -35.07 11.25 6.12
C GLY A 41 -35.35 10.54 4.79
N HIS A 42 -34.76 9.36 4.57
CA HIS A 42 -34.93 8.56 3.34
C HIS A 42 -34.60 7.08 3.59
N CYS A 43 -34.77 6.19 2.60
CA CYS A 43 -34.31 4.80 2.75
C CYS A 43 -32.79 4.72 2.75
N VAL A 44 -32.19 3.91 3.64
CA VAL A 44 -30.73 3.70 3.68
C VAL A 44 -30.19 3.13 2.35
N ASN A 45 -31.02 2.38 1.64
CA ASN A 45 -30.70 1.76 0.35
C ASN A 45 -31.08 2.63 -0.86
N ARG A 46 -31.37 3.93 -0.67
CA ARG A 46 -31.78 4.83 -1.76
C ARG A 46 -30.84 4.80 -2.97
N GLY A 47 -29.54 4.66 -2.75
CA GLY A 47 -28.55 4.54 -3.82
C GLY A 47 -28.70 3.28 -4.69
N LEU A 48 -29.33 2.22 -4.15
CA LEU A 48 -29.55 0.95 -4.83
C LEU A 48 -30.89 0.89 -5.57
N HIS A 49 -31.75 1.91 -5.42
CA HIS A 49 -33.04 1.95 -6.11
C HIS A 49 -32.86 1.95 -7.63
N ALA A 50 -31.84 2.66 -8.14
CA ALA A 50 -31.53 2.72 -9.56
C ALA A 50 -31.12 1.36 -10.16
N SER A 51 -30.63 0.42 -9.33
CA SER A 51 -30.26 -0.93 -9.77
C SER A 51 -31.40 -1.95 -9.67
N GLY A 52 -32.61 -1.53 -9.27
CA GLY A 52 -33.76 -2.41 -9.08
C GLY A 52 -33.66 -3.30 -7.83
N TYR A 53 -32.95 -2.84 -6.81
CA TYR A 53 -32.75 -3.58 -5.56
C TYR A 53 -34.08 -3.89 -4.84
N SER A 54 -34.23 -5.14 -4.39
CA SER A 54 -35.37 -5.63 -3.61
C SER A 54 -34.88 -6.41 -2.38
N TYR A 55 -35.35 -6.00 -1.20
CA TYR A 55 -34.96 -6.61 0.08
C TYR A 55 -35.37 -8.08 0.19
N SER A 56 -36.51 -8.48 -0.39
CA SER A 56 -36.99 -9.87 -0.34
C SER A 56 -36.09 -10.85 -1.11
N ASP A 57 -35.44 -10.36 -2.17
CA ASP A 57 -34.65 -11.19 -3.08
C ASP A 57 -33.25 -11.48 -2.51
N GLU A 58 -32.69 -10.55 -1.75
CA GLU A 58 -31.45 -10.79 -1.00
C GLU A 58 -31.61 -11.82 0.12
N LYS A 59 -32.71 -11.79 0.88
CA LYS A 59 -32.98 -12.80 1.92
C LYS A 59 -33.05 -14.22 1.31
N LYS A 60 -33.70 -14.40 0.16
CA LYS A 60 -33.79 -15.70 -0.52
C LYS A 60 -32.43 -16.23 -1.00
N LYS A 61 -31.50 -15.35 -1.37
CA LYS A 61 -30.16 -15.75 -1.84
C LYS A 61 -29.25 -16.24 -0.70
N ALA A 62 -29.57 -15.88 0.55
CA ALA A 62 -28.82 -16.28 1.74
C ALA A 62 -29.22 -17.66 2.31
N GLU A 63 -30.30 -18.28 1.83
CA GLU A 63 -30.89 -19.49 2.43
C GLU A 63 -30.67 -20.82 1.67
N ILE A 64 -29.81 -20.89 0.64
CA ILE A 64 -29.54 -22.16 -0.09
C ILE A 64 -28.16 -22.73 0.30
N PRO A 65 -28.06 -23.91 0.94
CA PRO A 65 -26.76 -24.54 1.23
C PRO A 65 -26.35 -25.48 0.08
N ALA A 66 -25.15 -25.26 -0.49
CA ALA A 66 -24.52 -26.21 -1.43
C ALA A 66 -23.43 -27.04 -0.71
N PRO A 67 -23.39 -28.38 -0.86
CA PRO A 67 -22.38 -29.24 -0.27
C PRO A 67 -21.12 -29.32 -1.15
N MET A 68 -19.93 -29.26 -0.55
CA MET A 68 -18.65 -29.56 -1.23
C MET A 68 -18.20 -31.01 -0.93
N PRO A 69 -17.63 -31.74 -1.90
CA PRO A 69 -16.93 -33.00 -1.65
C PRO A 69 -15.48 -32.76 -1.18
N ALA A 70 -15.01 -33.61 -0.26
CA ALA A 70 -13.70 -33.55 0.39
C ALA A 70 -12.56 -34.12 -0.48
N LEU A 71 -11.35 -33.58 -0.32
CA LEU A 71 -10.08 -34.21 -0.72
C LEU A 71 -9.09 -34.24 0.49
N PRO A 72 -8.13 -35.20 0.52
CA PRO A 72 -7.63 -35.81 1.74
C PRO A 72 -6.38 -35.14 2.35
N LYS A 73 -6.18 -35.41 3.65
CA LYS A 73 -5.07 -34.95 4.51
C LYS A 73 -3.74 -35.66 4.21
N PRO A 74 -2.60 -35.00 4.48
CA PRO A 74 -1.38 -35.65 4.95
C PRO A 74 -1.14 -35.38 6.45
N GLN A 75 -0.59 -36.39 7.13
CA GLN A 75 -0.37 -36.54 8.57
C GLN A 75 0.93 -35.90 9.10
N ASP A 76 0.82 -35.42 10.35
CA ASP A 76 1.72 -35.48 11.52
C ASP A 76 3.23 -35.25 11.28
N ASN A 77 3.90 -34.27 11.91
CA ASN A 77 4.35 -34.23 13.33
C ASN A 77 5.20 -32.92 13.50
N ALA A 78 5.43 -32.24 14.63
CA ALA A 78 5.23 -32.46 16.05
C ALA A 78 5.06 -31.10 16.80
N SER A 79 4.39 -31.21 17.94
CA SER A 79 3.94 -30.25 18.95
C SER A 79 5.01 -29.46 19.71
N PHE A 80 4.69 -28.20 20.07
CA PHE A 80 4.75 -27.67 21.44
C PHE A 80 3.85 -26.43 21.56
N ALA A 81 2.76 -26.54 22.33
CA ALA A 81 1.92 -25.43 22.81
C ALA A 81 2.43 -24.93 24.18
N PRO A 82 1.96 -23.77 24.65
CA PRO A 82 0.93 -23.83 25.68
C PRO A 82 -0.32 -23.00 25.35
N GLU A 83 -1.45 -23.56 25.75
CA GLU A 83 -2.80 -23.03 25.63
C GLU A 83 -3.02 -21.77 26.47
N THR A 84 -3.87 -20.85 25.99
CA THR A 84 -4.92 -20.23 26.83
C THR A 84 -5.97 -19.53 25.95
N SER A 85 -7.14 -20.16 25.91
CA SER A 85 -8.50 -19.61 25.92
C SER A 85 -8.95 -18.50 24.94
N LYS A 86 -9.97 -18.90 24.17
CA LYS A 86 -11.22 -18.20 23.80
C LYS A 86 -11.24 -17.18 22.67
N ASP A 87 -12.08 -17.53 21.70
CA ASP A 87 -12.99 -16.70 20.91
C ASP A 87 -12.38 -15.58 20.06
N ASN A 88 -12.41 -15.75 18.73
CA ASN A 88 -13.35 -15.03 17.86
C ASN A 88 -13.08 -15.34 16.39
N ASN A 89 -14.11 -15.87 15.74
CA ASN A 89 -14.19 -16.08 14.30
C ASN A 89 -14.49 -14.73 13.63
N GLU A 90 -13.48 -14.03 13.13
CA GLU A 90 -13.67 -13.01 12.11
C GLU A 90 -12.79 -13.34 10.90
N SER A 91 -13.45 -13.89 9.88
CA SER A 91 -12.89 -14.12 8.56
C SER A 91 -12.58 -12.79 7.88
N GLU A 92 -11.30 -12.48 7.76
CA GLU A 92 -10.74 -11.37 6.99
C GLU A 92 -11.03 -11.58 5.49
N LYS A 93 -12.13 -11.02 4.97
CA LYS A 93 -12.34 -10.93 3.52
C LYS A 93 -11.43 -9.83 2.96
N LEU A 94 -10.33 -10.25 2.34
CA LEU A 94 -9.46 -9.42 1.48
C LEU A 94 -10.25 -8.84 0.30
N GLY A 95 -10.82 -7.65 0.49
CA GLY A 95 -11.36 -6.81 -0.58
C GLY A 95 -10.34 -5.76 -1.02
N PHE A 96 -10.03 -5.71 -2.31
CA PHE A 96 -9.23 -4.64 -2.91
C PHE A 96 -9.89 -3.27 -2.65
N PRO A 97 -9.16 -2.23 -2.20
CA PRO A 97 -9.78 -0.93 -1.97
C PRO A 97 -10.02 -0.21 -3.30
N SER A 98 -11.29 0.14 -3.53
CA SER A 98 -11.72 1.09 -4.57
C SER A 98 -11.07 2.47 -4.34
N PRO A 99 -10.66 3.19 -5.39
CA PRO A 99 -9.85 4.41 -5.28
C PRO A 99 -10.59 5.65 -4.71
N PHE A 100 -11.89 5.58 -4.43
CA PHE A 100 -12.73 6.75 -4.10
C PHE A 100 -13.68 6.53 -2.91
N VAL A 101 -13.18 5.95 -1.82
CA VAL A 101 -13.87 6.02 -0.52
C VAL A 101 -13.14 7.04 0.35
N LEU A 102 -13.88 8.04 0.86
CA LEU A 102 -13.45 8.88 1.98
C LEU A 102 -12.83 7.98 3.06
N PRO A 103 -11.80 8.42 3.81
CA PRO A 103 -11.24 7.58 4.86
C PRO A 103 -12.34 7.26 5.87
N VAL A 104 -12.96 6.09 5.74
CA VAL A 104 -13.81 5.54 6.78
C VAL A 104 -12.88 5.36 7.97
N PHE A 105 -13.13 6.13 9.02
CA PHE A 105 -12.48 5.95 10.31
C PHE A 105 -12.84 4.54 10.80
N GLN A 106 -12.02 3.55 10.47
CA GLN A 106 -11.98 2.34 11.29
C GLN A 106 -11.44 2.81 12.64
N ASN A 107 -12.35 3.07 13.58
CA ASN A 107 -12.02 3.15 14.99
C ASN A 107 -11.37 1.81 15.35
N ASN A 108 -10.04 1.77 15.27
CA ASN A 108 -9.28 0.64 15.77
C ASN A 108 -9.23 0.77 17.29
N SER A 109 -10.35 0.47 17.95
CA SER A 109 -10.50 0.45 19.41
C SER A 109 -9.36 -0.31 20.10
N TYR A 110 -8.81 -1.32 19.43
CA TYR A 110 -7.64 -2.07 19.85
C TYR A 110 -6.41 -1.18 20.16
N TYR A 111 -6.08 -0.22 19.28
CA TYR A 111 -4.90 0.63 19.48
C TYR A 111 -5.18 1.83 20.39
N GLU A 112 -6.44 2.22 20.58
CA GLU A 112 -6.84 3.25 21.53
C GLU A 112 -6.70 2.78 22.98
N GLN A 113 -6.86 1.48 23.23
CA GLN A 113 -6.67 0.87 24.55
C GLN A 113 -5.19 0.62 24.88
N ASP A 114 -4.30 0.71 23.90
CA ASP A 114 -2.88 0.48 24.07
C ASP A 114 -2.18 1.67 24.72
N LYS A 115 -1.81 1.51 26.00
CA LYS A 115 -1.16 2.56 26.80
C LYS A 115 0.32 2.74 26.50
N GLN A 116 0.93 1.87 25.68
CA GLN A 116 2.32 2.03 25.29
C GLN A 116 2.48 3.27 24.40
N LYS A 117 3.71 3.78 24.34
CA LYS A 117 4.08 4.93 23.53
C LYS A 117 5.21 4.58 22.58
N ILE A 118 5.25 5.26 21.45
CA ILE A 118 6.33 5.14 20.45
C ILE A 118 6.86 6.56 20.20
N ASP A 119 8.14 6.79 20.44
CA ASP A 119 8.75 8.14 20.43
C ASP A 119 7.98 9.17 21.30
N GLY A 120 7.34 8.74 22.39
CA GLY A 120 6.55 9.58 23.29
C GLY A 120 5.08 9.82 22.89
N GLU A 121 4.66 9.36 21.71
CA GLU A 121 3.31 9.53 21.16
C GLU A 121 2.47 8.26 21.28
N SER A 122 1.14 8.37 21.18
CA SER A 122 0.23 7.23 21.35
C SER A 122 0.32 6.21 20.20
N VAL A 123 0.13 4.92 20.49
CA VAL A 123 0.08 3.87 19.46
C VAL A 123 -1.10 4.10 18.50
N ALA A 124 -2.22 4.64 18.98
CA ALA A 124 -3.36 5.01 18.16
C ALA A 124 -3.00 6.04 17.08
N ASP A 125 -2.23 7.08 17.41
CA ASP A 125 -1.78 8.08 16.43
C ASP A 125 -0.90 7.46 15.35
N TYR A 126 0.00 6.54 15.72
CA TYR A 126 0.78 5.77 14.76
C TYR A 126 -0.12 4.91 13.87
N ALA A 127 -1.08 4.19 14.44
CA ALA A 127 -1.98 3.32 13.69
C ALA A 127 -2.78 4.08 12.64
N VAL A 128 -3.38 5.21 13.02
CA VAL A 128 -4.13 6.10 12.14
C VAL A 128 -3.24 6.65 11.02
N THR A 129 -1.98 7.00 11.34
CA THR A 129 -1.04 7.53 10.34
C THR A 129 -0.53 6.44 9.38
N ILE A 130 -0.33 5.20 9.83
CA ILE A 130 0.26 4.12 9.01
C ILE A 130 -0.72 3.62 7.94
N ARG A 131 -2.00 3.45 8.30
CA ARG A 131 -3.12 2.93 7.49
C ARG A 131 -3.00 1.51 6.95
N THR A 132 -1.91 1.16 6.26
CA THR A 132 -1.74 -0.14 5.61
C THR A 132 -0.72 -1.01 6.34
N ASN A 133 -1.11 -2.26 6.61
CA ASN A 133 -0.32 -3.25 7.34
C ASN A 133 0.04 -2.80 8.77
N ILE A 134 -0.94 -2.21 9.46
CA ILE A 134 -0.76 -1.58 10.78
C ILE A 134 -0.14 -2.55 11.80
N PRO A 135 -0.64 -3.79 11.99
CA PRO A 135 -0.11 -4.69 13.02
C PRO A 135 1.39 -4.94 12.88
N ARG A 136 1.87 -5.16 11.65
CA ARG A 136 3.29 -5.37 11.35
C ARG A 136 4.14 -4.17 11.73
N PHE A 137 3.74 -2.96 11.33
CA PHE A 137 4.53 -1.76 11.60
C PHE A 137 4.51 -1.36 13.06
N ILE A 138 3.36 -1.44 13.74
CA ILE A 138 3.28 -1.18 15.18
C ILE A 138 4.19 -2.14 15.96
N ASN A 139 4.15 -3.44 15.67
CA ASN A 139 5.02 -4.41 16.31
C ASN A 139 6.52 -4.07 16.10
N VAL A 140 6.91 -3.82 14.84
CA VAL A 140 8.31 -3.46 14.52
C VAL A 140 8.73 -2.15 15.19
N PHE A 141 7.84 -1.15 15.28
CA PHE A 141 8.15 0.13 15.91
C PHE A 141 8.31 0.02 17.42
N LYS A 142 7.53 -0.83 18.09
CA LYS A 142 7.70 -1.17 19.50
C LYS A 142 9.02 -1.90 19.76
N GLN A 143 9.39 -2.85 18.90
CA GLN A 143 10.71 -3.51 18.98
C GLN A 143 11.87 -2.51 18.85
N TYR A 144 11.72 -1.47 18.02
CA TYR A 144 12.70 -0.38 17.93
C TYR A 144 12.71 0.51 19.17
N GLU A 145 11.54 0.81 19.75
CA GLU A 145 11.41 1.60 20.99
C GLU A 145 12.08 0.90 22.18
N ASN A 146 11.80 -0.39 22.34
CA ASN A 146 12.32 -1.21 23.43
C ASN A 146 13.81 -1.59 23.27
N GLY A 147 14.43 -1.24 22.14
CA GLY A 147 15.82 -1.61 21.83
C GLY A 147 16.04 -3.08 21.47
N GLU A 148 14.97 -3.87 21.34
CA GLU A 148 14.99 -5.29 20.93
C GLU A 148 15.52 -5.45 19.49
N LYS A 149 15.28 -4.45 18.65
CA LYS A 149 15.67 -4.44 17.25
C LYS A 149 16.41 -3.15 16.90
N LYS A 150 17.43 -3.23 16.05
CA LYS A 150 18.17 -2.05 15.52
C LYS A 150 17.98 -1.86 14.01
N LEU A 151 17.87 -2.96 13.28
CA LEU A 151 17.64 -3.04 11.83
C LEU A 151 16.60 -4.12 11.55
N GLY A 152 15.90 -4.02 10.43
CA GLY A 152 14.88 -5.00 10.05
C GLY A 152 14.80 -5.16 8.56
N TRP A 153 14.66 -6.41 8.10
CA TRP A 153 14.50 -6.68 6.68
C TRP A 153 13.11 -6.25 6.20
N ASN A 154 13.09 -5.43 5.14
CA ASN A 154 11.90 -5.01 4.45
C ASN A 154 11.93 -5.48 2.99
N TRP A 155 11.06 -6.44 2.65
CA TRP A 155 10.95 -7.00 1.30
C TRP A 155 10.53 -5.98 0.24
N GLY A 156 9.63 -5.06 0.58
CA GLY A 156 9.19 -4.02 -0.36
C GLY A 156 10.34 -3.10 -0.76
N ALA A 157 11.17 -2.71 0.21
CA ALA A 157 12.37 -1.92 -0.04
C ALA A 157 13.48 -2.71 -0.75
N PHE A 158 13.61 -4.01 -0.51
CA PHE A 158 14.58 -4.81 -1.27
C PHE A 158 14.21 -4.88 -2.76
N ILE A 159 12.96 -5.24 -3.06
CA ILE A 159 12.49 -5.51 -4.43
C ILE A 159 12.30 -4.20 -5.21
N PHE A 160 11.63 -3.21 -4.61
CA PHE A 160 11.28 -1.97 -5.30
C PHE A 160 12.19 -0.78 -4.94
N GLY A 161 12.99 -0.87 -3.87
CA GLY A 161 13.90 0.17 -3.36
C GLY A 161 13.32 1.56 -3.30
N SER A 162 13.91 2.52 -4.01
CA SER A 162 13.52 3.93 -3.87
C SER A 162 12.05 4.16 -4.20
N LEU A 163 11.47 3.37 -5.11
CA LEU A 163 10.03 3.40 -5.41
C LEU A 163 9.17 3.01 -4.20
N TYR A 164 9.60 2.02 -3.41
CA TYR A 164 8.92 1.67 -2.15
C TYR A 164 9.03 2.79 -1.12
N LEU A 165 10.18 3.48 -1.07
CA LEU A 165 10.35 4.63 -0.17
C LEU A 165 9.43 5.78 -0.55
N PHE A 166 9.28 6.08 -1.85
CA PHE A 166 8.29 7.04 -2.35
C PHE A 166 6.85 6.61 -2.03
N TYR A 167 6.54 5.32 -2.20
CA TYR A 167 5.22 4.75 -1.91
C TYR A 167 4.80 4.96 -0.45
N ARG A 168 5.73 4.82 0.49
CA ARG A 168 5.54 5.06 1.93
C ARG A 168 5.87 6.48 2.39
N LYS A 169 6.00 7.42 1.45
CA LYS A 169 6.23 8.85 1.70
C LYS A 169 7.53 9.20 2.43
N MET A 170 8.53 8.33 2.38
CA MET A 170 9.88 8.56 2.94
C MET A 170 10.75 9.38 1.96
N TYR A 171 10.30 10.58 1.62
CA TYR A 171 10.82 11.32 0.44
C TYR A 171 12.31 11.68 0.52
N LYS A 172 12.80 12.06 1.72
CA LYS A 172 14.21 12.45 1.90
C LYS A 172 15.16 11.31 1.52
N GLN A 173 14.88 10.13 2.06
CA GLN A 173 15.65 8.92 1.79
C GLN A 173 15.39 8.41 0.37
N ALA A 174 14.14 8.45 -0.09
CA ALA A 174 13.77 8.01 -1.43
C ALA A 174 14.55 8.75 -2.53
N VAL A 175 14.64 10.08 -2.44
CA VAL A 175 15.41 10.91 -3.38
C VAL A 175 16.90 10.58 -3.31
N ALA A 176 17.49 10.46 -2.13
CA ALA A 176 18.91 10.12 -1.98
C ALA A 176 19.26 8.78 -2.64
N TYR A 177 18.50 7.72 -2.35
CA TYR A 177 18.72 6.40 -2.96
C TYR A 177 18.41 6.39 -4.46
N PHE A 178 17.43 7.18 -4.91
CA PHE A 178 17.13 7.33 -6.32
C PHE A 178 18.31 7.98 -7.07
N CYS A 179 18.85 9.09 -6.56
CA CYS A 179 20.01 9.74 -7.14
C CYS A 179 21.24 8.82 -7.16
N ALA A 180 21.49 8.07 -6.09
CA ALA A 180 22.58 7.09 -6.05
C ALA A 180 22.40 5.99 -7.12
N PHE A 181 21.19 5.48 -7.29
CA PHE A 181 20.88 4.51 -8.34
C PHE A 181 21.13 5.07 -9.74
N ILE A 182 20.63 6.28 -10.03
CA ILE A 182 20.85 6.95 -11.32
C ILE A 182 22.35 7.21 -11.55
N ALA A 183 23.09 7.64 -10.52
CA ALA A 183 24.53 7.86 -10.62
C ALA A 183 25.30 6.57 -10.98
N VAL A 184 24.90 5.42 -10.44
CA VAL A 184 25.50 4.13 -10.82
C VAL A 184 25.21 3.80 -12.28
N VAL A 185 23.99 4.03 -12.76
CA VAL A 185 23.61 3.78 -14.17
C VAL A 185 24.38 4.70 -15.13
N PHE A 186 24.45 5.99 -14.83
CA PHE A 186 25.20 6.94 -15.66
C PHE A 186 26.71 6.65 -15.61
N GLY A 187 27.24 6.36 -14.42
CA GLY A 187 28.65 6.04 -14.23
C GLY A 187 29.07 4.77 -14.96
N SER A 188 28.24 3.72 -14.93
CA SER A 188 28.51 2.49 -15.68
C SER A 188 28.38 2.68 -17.19
N SER A 189 27.40 3.46 -17.65
CA SER A 189 27.23 3.80 -19.08
C SER A 189 28.42 4.60 -19.61
N PHE A 190 28.88 5.60 -18.84
CA PHE A 190 30.07 6.38 -19.15
C PHE A 190 31.32 5.49 -19.18
N ALA A 191 31.50 4.62 -18.17
CA ALA A 191 32.63 3.70 -18.13
C ALA A 191 32.63 2.74 -19.32
N LEU A 192 31.48 2.18 -19.71
CA LEU A 192 31.36 1.32 -20.88
C LEU A 192 31.76 2.04 -22.17
N ALA A 193 31.24 3.26 -22.40
CA ALA A 193 31.54 4.02 -23.60
C ALA A 193 33.03 4.35 -23.76
N ASN A 194 33.74 4.58 -22.65
CA ASN A 194 35.15 4.99 -22.69
C ASN A 194 36.13 3.82 -22.56
N LEU A 195 35.78 2.75 -21.85
CA LEU A 195 36.68 1.63 -21.55
C LEU A 195 36.39 0.37 -22.34
N ALA A 196 35.20 0.24 -22.93
CA ALA A 196 34.82 -0.87 -23.79
C ALA A 196 34.09 -0.41 -25.08
N PRO A 197 34.69 0.51 -25.87
CA PRO A 197 34.03 1.09 -27.03
C PRO A 197 33.67 0.08 -28.12
N LYS A 198 34.47 -0.99 -28.33
CA LYS A 198 34.18 -2.00 -29.37
C LYS A 198 32.99 -2.86 -28.97
N TYR A 199 32.92 -3.24 -27.69
CA TYR A 199 31.74 -3.91 -27.14
C TYR A 199 30.48 -3.06 -27.32
N ILE A 200 30.56 -1.75 -27.03
CA ILE A 200 29.42 -0.85 -27.23
C ILE A 200 29.02 -0.72 -28.69
N GLU A 201 29.97 -0.62 -29.62
CA GLU A 201 29.69 -0.60 -31.06
C GLU A 201 28.97 -1.89 -31.51
N ALA A 202 29.41 -3.05 -31.03
CA ALA A 202 28.74 -4.31 -31.31
C ALA A 202 27.31 -4.36 -30.75
N VAL A 203 27.09 -3.87 -29.52
CA VAL A 203 25.75 -3.74 -28.93
C VAL A 203 24.86 -2.81 -29.76
N LYS A 204 25.39 -1.67 -30.26
CA LYS A 204 24.67 -0.73 -31.13
C LYS A 204 24.25 -1.37 -32.44
N ASN A 205 25.17 -2.09 -33.09
CA ASN A 205 24.87 -2.74 -34.37
C ASN A 205 23.80 -3.84 -34.16
N PHE A 206 23.93 -4.65 -33.11
CA PHE A 206 22.93 -5.65 -32.73
C PHE A 206 21.56 -5.03 -32.43
N SER A 207 21.52 -3.96 -31.63
CA SER A 207 20.26 -3.28 -31.27
C SER A 207 19.59 -2.63 -32.49
N SER A 208 20.38 -2.13 -33.45
CA SER A 208 19.86 -1.61 -34.71
C SER A 208 19.21 -2.68 -35.58
N LEU A 209 19.79 -3.89 -35.64
CA LEU A 209 19.22 -5.03 -36.37
C LEU A 209 17.93 -5.50 -35.71
N TYR A 210 17.88 -5.52 -34.39
CA TYR A 210 16.67 -5.82 -33.63
C TYR A 210 15.56 -4.80 -33.91
N ALA A 211 15.86 -3.50 -33.85
CA ALA A 211 14.89 -2.44 -34.13
C ALA A 211 14.38 -2.46 -35.58
N GLN A 212 15.19 -2.92 -36.53
CA GLN A 212 14.81 -3.09 -37.94
C GLN A 212 14.11 -4.43 -38.22
N ASN A 213 13.89 -5.25 -37.19
CA ASN A 213 13.33 -6.60 -37.30
C ASN A 213 14.11 -7.50 -38.29
N LYS A 214 15.44 -7.35 -38.30
CA LYS A 214 16.39 -8.08 -39.18
C LYS A 214 17.15 -9.19 -38.47
N LEU A 215 16.78 -9.55 -37.23
CA LEU A 215 17.41 -10.65 -36.51
C LEU A 215 16.98 -12.00 -37.10
N THR A 216 17.93 -12.73 -37.70
CA THR A 216 17.80 -14.14 -38.07
C THR A 216 18.63 -15.00 -37.12
N GLU A 217 18.37 -16.31 -37.05
CA GLU A 217 19.19 -17.23 -36.25
C GLU A 217 20.67 -17.20 -36.64
N GLU A 218 20.97 -17.06 -37.93
CA GLU A 218 22.33 -16.93 -38.46
C GLU A 218 23.03 -15.68 -37.91
N ILE A 219 22.36 -14.52 -37.95
CA ILE A 219 22.88 -13.26 -37.40
C ILE A 219 23.07 -13.36 -35.88
N ILE A 220 22.15 -14.01 -35.16
CA ILE A 220 22.29 -14.19 -33.71
C ILE A 220 23.55 -14.99 -33.37
N ASN A 221 23.81 -16.08 -34.08
CA ASN A 221 25.01 -16.92 -33.88
C ASN A 221 26.31 -16.17 -34.25
N GLU A 222 26.27 -15.36 -35.30
CA GLU A 222 27.39 -14.47 -35.68
C GLU A 222 27.69 -13.45 -34.58
N TYR A 223 26.67 -12.83 -34.00
CA TYR A 223 26.85 -11.88 -32.90
C TYR A 223 27.30 -12.56 -31.61
N GLU A 224 26.86 -13.78 -31.33
CA GLU A 224 27.35 -14.55 -30.18
C GLU A 224 28.88 -14.75 -30.27
N THR A 225 29.36 -15.22 -31.42
CA THR A 225 30.80 -15.38 -31.67
C THR A 225 31.53 -14.04 -31.68
N THR A 226 30.93 -12.98 -32.23
CA THR A 226 31.47 -11.62 -32.21
C THR A 226 31.65 -11.11 -30.77
N PHE A 227 30.63 -11.21 -29.92
CA PHE A 227 30.71 -10.78 -28.53
C PHE A 227 31.78 -11.55 -27.74
N GLN A 228 31.99 -12.84 -28.01
CA GLN A 228 33.04 -13.62 -27.36
C GLN A 228 34.46 -13.20 -27.79
N ASN A 229 34.62 -12.74 -29.04
CA ASN A 229 35.93 -12.44 -29.63
C ASN A 229 36.34 -10.96 -29.53
N ILE A 230 35.44 -10.06 -29.13
CA ILE A 230 35.75 -8.64 -28.93
C ILE A 230 36.77 -8.46 -27.79
N SER A 231 37.82 -7.70 -28.07
CA SER A 231 38.96 -7.53 -27.16
C SER A 231 38.62 -6.91 -25.81
N ASP A 232 37.56 -6.09 -25.74
CA ASP A 232 37.12 -5.39 -24.53
C ASP A 232 35.87 -5.99 -23.88
N THR A 233 35.37 -7.14 -24.33
CA THR A 233 34.20 -7.83 -23.73
C THR A 233 34.42 -8.13 -22.25
N ARG A 234 35.62 -8.56 -21.87
CA ARG A 234 35.95 -8.82 -20.46
C ARG A 234 35.84 -7.56 -19.61
N ILE A 235 36.28 -6.42 -20.14
CA ILE A 235 36.21 -5.13 -19.45
C ILE A 235 34.75 -4.71 -19.29
N ALA A 236 33.95 -4.81 -20.36
CA ALA A 236 32.51 -4.53 -20.32
C ALA A 236 31.78 -5.38 -19.27
N GLY A 237 32.07 -6.69 -19.24
CA GLY A 237 31.51 -7.61 -18.24
C GLY A 237 31.83 -7.19 -16.81
N ILE A 238 33.09 -6.81 -16.53
CA ILE A 238 33.49 -6.33 -15.19
C ILE A 238 32.69 -5.08 -14.81
N ILE A 239 32.52 -4.11 -15.71
CA ILE A 239 31.76 -2.88 -15.44
C ILE A 239 30.29 -3.20 -15.13
N LEU A 240 29.66 -4.06 -15.93
CA LEU A 240 28.25 -4.45 -15.76
C LEU A 240 28.04 -5.20 -14.44
N TYR A 241 28.85 -6.21 -14.14
CA TYR A 241 28.75 -6.97 -12.89
C TYR A 241 29.04 -6.10 -11.66
N ALA A 242 30.03 -5.19 -11.75
CA ALA A 242 30.28 -4.24 -10.68
C ALA A 242 29.09 -3.31 -10.45
N ALA A 243 28.47 -2.77 -11.50
CA ALA A 243 27.29 -1.93 -11.39
C ALA A 243 26.11 -2.67 -10.75
N ILE A 244 25.85 -3.91 -11.17
CA ILE A 244 24.81 -4.77 -10.58
C ILE A 244 25.10 -5.03 -9.10
N ALA A 245 26.35 -5.37 -8.75
CA ALA A 245 26.75 -5.60 -7.37
C ALA A 245 26.51 -4.37 -6.49
N VAL A 246 26.89 -3.17 -6.97
CA VAL A 246 26.63 -1.91 -6.24
C VAL A 246 25.13 -1.68 -6.08
N ILE A 247 24.32 -1.91 -7.11
CA ILE A 247 22.86 -1.77 -7.02
C ILE A 247 22.28 -2.75 -5.98
N ILE A 248 22.72 -4.01 -5.96
CA ILE A 248 22.29 -5.00 -4.97
C ILE A 248 22.66 -4.54 -3.55
N VAL A 249 23.87 -4.04 -3.34
CA VAL A 249 24.28 -3.48 -2.04
C VAL A 249 23.38 -2.31 -1.64
N LEU A 250 23.08 -1.39 -2.56
CA LEU A 250 22.13 -0.30 -2.30
C LEU A 250 20.72 -0.81 -1.93
N ARG A 251 20.24 -1.90 -2.55
CA ARG A 251 18.95 -2.52 -2.21
C ARG A 251 18.97 -3.17 -0.83
N ILE A 252 20.05 -3.84 -0.46
CA ILE A 252 20.22 -4.44 0.87
C ILE A 252 20.21 -3.35 1.95
N ILE A 253 20.93 -2.25 1.74
CA ILE A 253 20.93 -1.13 2.68
C ILE A 253 19.50 -0.56 2.82
N GLN A 254 18.80 -0.33 1.70
CA GLN A 254 17.40 0.12 1.74
C GLN A 254 16.52 -0.86 2.51
N ALA A 255 16.66 -2.17 2.26
CA ALA A 255 15.89 -3.21 2.93
C ALA A 255 16.08 -3.20 4.45
N LEU A 256 17.31 -3.03 4.93
CA LEU A 256 17.65 -3.05 6.35
C LEU A 256 17.17 -1.81 7.13
N PHE A 257 17.12 -0.66 6.47
CA PHE A 257 16.82 0.63 7.11
C PHE A 257 15.40 1.15 6.84
N ALA A 258 14.66 0.60 5.87
CA ALA A 258 13.36 1.13 5.46
C ALA A 258 12.34 1.25 6.61
N ASP A 259 12.25 0.25 7.48
CA ASP A 259 11.31 0.31 8.61
C ASP A 259 11.71 1.39 9.63
N LYS A 260 13.02 1.61 9.83
CA LYS A 260 13.53 2.67 10.70
C LYS A 260 13.26 4.06 10.11
N TYR A 261 13.49 4.24 8.80
CA TYR A 261 13.14 5.48 8.11
C TYR A 261 11.63 5.74 8.16
N TYR A 262 10.83 4.68 8.05
CA TYR A 262 9.38 4.81 8.10
C TYR A 262 8.90 5.21 9.50
N LYS A 263 9.43 4.60 10.58
CA LYS A 263 9.18 5.03 11.96
C LYS A 263 9.45 6.53 12.13
N ALA A 264 10.63 6.99 11.74
CA ALA A 264 11.03 8.39 11.84
C ALA A 264 10.14 9.34 11.01
N THR A 265 9.64 8.88 9.86
CA THR A 265 8.73 9.65 9.00
C THR A 265 7.35 9.80 9.65
N ILE A 266 6.83 8.72 10.25
CA ILE A 266 5.54 8.77 10.95
C ILE A 266 5.63 9.63 12.21
N SER A 267 6.71 9.49 12.97
CA SER A 267 7.02 10.32 14.14
C SER A 267 7.03 11.82 13.79
N SER A 268 7.64 12.20 12.66
CA SER A 268 7.67 13.61 12.22
C SER A 268 6.30 14.12 11.76
N PHE A 269 5.49 13.29 11.11
CA PHE A 269 4.11 13.66 10.77
C PHE A 269 3.26 13.91 12.01
N ILE A 270 3.34 13.04 13.02
CA ILE A 270 2.58 13.18 14.26
C ILE A 270 2.98 14.46 14.99
N LYS A 271 4.29 14.66 15.21
CA LYS A 271 4.81 15.87 15.87
C LYS A 271 4.38 17.14 15.16
N ASN A 272 4.43 17.17 13.83
CA ASN A 272 4.03 18.37 13.11
C ASN A 272 2.51 18.62 13.14
N VAL A 273 1.67 17.58 13.18
CA VAL A 273 0.22 17.77 13.36
C VAL A 273 -0.09 18.25 14.78
N ASN A 274 0.55 17.67 15.80
CA ASN A 274 0.42 18.11 17.19
C ASN A 274 0.81 19.60 17.33
N GLU A 275 1.98 19.99 16.83
CA GLU A 275 2.45 21.37 16.85
C GLU A 275 1.50 22.34 16.13
N GLN A 276 0.89 21.93 15.01
CA GLN A 276 -0.10 22.75 14.30
C GLN A 276 -1.40 22.92 15.10
N LEU A 277 -1.85 21.87 15.81
CA LEU A 277 -3.02 21.94 16.69
C LEU A 277 -2.77 22.83 17.91
N ASP A 278 -1.59 22.69 18.53
CA ASP A 278 -1.19 23.46 19.72
C ASP A 278 -1.09 24.96 19.43
N ASN A 279 -0.65 25.31 18.22
CA ASN A 279 -0.57 26.69 17.75
C ASN A 279 -1.92 27.27 17.28
N GLY A 280 -3.03 26.54 17.49
CA GLY A 280 -4.36 27.00 17.12
C GLY A 280 -4.57 27.13 15.61
N ALA A 281 -3.81 26.41 14.79
CA ALA A 281 -3.96 26.50 13.35
C ALA A 281 -5.37 26.05 12.95
N SER A 282 -6.13 26.93 12.29
CA SER A 282 -7.33 26.52 11.58
C SER A 282 -6.90 25.71 10.36
N PHE A 283 -7.00 24.39 10.42
CA PHE A 283 -6.61 23.53 9.31
C PHE A 283 -7.59 23.57 8.11
N VAL A 284 -8.31 24.68 7.94
CA VAL A 284 -9.25 24.91 6.85
C VAL A 284 -8.46 25.33 5.61
N GLN A 285 -7.91 24.37 4.86
CA GLN A 285 -7.63 24.57 3.44
C GLN A 285 -7.33 23.27 2.71
N THR A 286 -8.36 22.63 2.17
CA THR A 286 -8.57 22.37 0.73
C THR A 286 -9.53 21.19 0.54
N SER A 287 -10.65 21.50 -0.14
CA SER A 287 -11.55 20.60 -0.88
C SER A 287 -12.73 19.93 -0.15
N PHE A 288 -13.36 20.56 0.83
CA PHE A 288 -14.74 20.23 1.24
C PHE A 288 -15.54 21.48 1.62
N SER A 289 -16.86 21.42 1.43
CA SER A 289 -17.81 22.45 1.86
C SER A 289 -17.60 22.77 3.35
N SER A 290 -17.55 24.06 3.69
CA SER A 290 -17.30 24.59 5.03
C SER A 290 -18.29 24.14 6.11
N ALA A 291 -19.33 23.36 5.75
CA ALA A 291 -20.41 22.93 6.63
C ALA A 291 -20.13 21.62 7.41
N ASP A 292 -19.20 20.76 6.98
CA ASP A 292 -18.95 19.45 7.63
C ASP A 292 -17.79 19.47 8.65
N ILE A 293 -16.98 20.53 8.68
CA ILE A 293 -15.78 20.63 9.56
C ILE A 293 -16.05 21.45 10.82
N SER A 294 -17.11 22.27 10.84
CA SER A 294 -17.40 23.21 11.93
C SER A 294 -17.72 22.55 13.27
N ASP A 295 -18.08 21.26 13.28
CA ASP A 295 -18.47 20.52 14.49
C ASP A 295 -17.51 19.38 14.91
N MET A 296 -16.31 19.28 14.31
CA MET A 296 -15.35 18.23 14.67
C MET A 296 -14.57 18.57 15.96
N SER A 297 -14.47 17.62 16.88
CA SER A 297 -13.60 17.78 18.07
C SER A 297 -12.12 17.88 17.66
N GLN A 298 -11.28 18.48 18.51
CA GLN A 298 -9.84 18.55 18.25
C GLN A 298 -9.20 17.16 18.03
N GLU A 299 -9.68 16.15 18.72
CA GLU A 299 -9.20 14.77 18.55
C GLU A 299 -9.59 14.19 17.18
N GLN A 300 -10.83 14.43 16.73
CA GLN A 300 -11.29 14.02 15.40
C GLN A 300 -10.50 14.74 14.30
N MET A 301 -10.25 16.04 14.47
CA MET A 301 -9.39 16.81 13.57
C MET A 301 -7.97 16.23 13.51
N LYS A 302 -7.36 15.93 14.65
CA LYS A 302 -6.03 15.29 14.72
C LYS A 302 -6.00 13.99 13.92
N LYS A 303 -6.93 13.06 14.21
CA LYS A 303 -7.01 11.76 13.51
C LYS A 303 -7.18 11.95 12.00
N TYR A 304 -7.99 12.92 11.57
CA TYR A 304 -8.16 13.25 10.16
C TYR A 304 -6.85 13.72 9.49
N TYR A 305 -6.13 14.67 10.09
CA TYR A 305 -4.87 15.17 9.53
C TYR A 305 -3.78 14.12 9.47
N LEU A 306 -3.68 13.29 10.51
CA LEU A 306 -2.75 12.16 10.54
C LEU A 306 -3.04 11.16 9.42
N ALA A 307 -4.31 10.78 9.23
CA ALA A 307 -4.71 9.86 8.16
C ALA A 307 -4.45 10.44 6.76
N ARG A 308 -4.63 11.76 6.57
CA ARG A 308 -4.38 12.45 5.30
C ARG A 308 -2.89 12.57 4.99
N ARG A 309 -2.05 12.90 5.99
CA ARG A 309 -0.59 12.99 5.80
C ARG A 309 0.06 11.64 5.59
N GLY A 310 -0.33 10.65 6.39
CA GLY A 310 0.22 9.30 6.39
C GLY A 310 -0.24 8.42 5.23
N GLY A 311 -0.22 7.11 5.44
CA GLY A 311 -0.62 6.10 4.46
C GLY A 311 0.36 5.96 3.29
N THR A 312 -0.18 5.55 2.14
CA THR A 312 0.58 5.21 0.94
C THR A 312 0.17 6.06 -0.26
N THR A 313 1.02 6.12 -1.29
CA THR A 313 0.74 6.81 -2.56
C THR A 313 1.24 5.99 -3.75
N LEU A 314 0.38 5.75 -4.75
CA LEU A 314 0.77 5.07 -5.99
C LEU A 314 1.23 6.04 -7.08
N PHE A 315 0.74 7.28 -7.06
CA PHE A 315 1.04 8.28 -8.06
C PHE A 315 2.55 8.61 -8.12
N LEU A 316 3.16 8.84 -6.96
CA LEU A 316 4.55 9.30 -6.93
C LEU A 316 5.56 8.22 -7.37
N PRO A 317 5.46 6.95 -6.93
CA PRO A 317 6.26 5.87 -7.49
C PRO A 317 6.11 5.72 -9.00
N MET A 318 4.90 5.84 -9.55
CA MET A 318 4.67 5.78 -11.00
C MET A 318 5.36 6.93 -11.73
N MET A 319 5.20 8.16 -11.22
CA MET A 319 5.86 9.34 -11.79
C MET A 319 7.38 9.20 -11.76
N VAL A 320 7.95 8.76 -10.62
CA VAL A 320 9.39 8.54 -10.47
C VAL A 320 9.88 7.41 -11.37
N ALA A 321 9.11 6.34 -11.57
CA ALA A 321 9.45 5.29 -12.52
C ALA A 321 9.51 5.82 -13.97
N GLY A 322 8.59 6.71 -14.35
CA GLY A 322 8.63 7.41 -15.64
C GLY A 322 9.88 8.30 -15.79
N ILE A 323 10.23 9.07 -14.75
CA ILE A 323 11.47 9.86 -14.72
C ILE A 323 12.70 8.95 -14.83
N ALA A 324 12.72 7.83 -14.10
CA ALA A 324 13.80 6.86 -14.16
C ALA A 324 13.98 6.31 -15.57
N TYR A 325 12.87 5.90 -16.21
CA TYR A 325 12.88 5.41 -17.59
C TYR A 325 13.44 6.46 -18.55
N PHE A 326 13.01 7.72 -18.45
CA PHE A 326 13.53 8.82 -19.25
C PHE A 326 15.04 9.04 -19.03
N LEU A 327 15.50 9.08 -17.79
CA LEU A 327 16.92 9.29 -17.45
C LEU A 327 17.81 8.13 -17.90
N ILE A 328 17.34 6.88 -17.75
CA ILE A 328 18.06 5.70 -18.22
C ILE A 328 18.13 5.71 -19.75
N SER A 329 17.03 6.06 -20.42
CA SER A 329 16.99 6.21 -21.88
C SER A 329 17.94 7.32 -22.34
N LEU A 330 18.05 8.42 -21.60
CA LEU A 330 19.00 9.49 -21.88
C LEU A 330 20.46 9.04 -21.70
N ALA A 331 20.77 8.27 -20.65
CA ALA A 331 22.11 7.68 -20.48
C ALA A 331 22.44 6.76 -21.66
N TYR A 332 21.48 5.93 -22.07
CA TYR A 332 21.61 5.06 -23.23
C TYR A 332 21.82 5.87 -24.51
N SER A 333 21.04 6.93 -24.77
CA SER A 333 21.21 7.74 -25.97
C SER A 333 22.50 8.55 -26.00
N THR A 334 23.03 8.94 -24.85
CA THR A 334 24.24 9.78 -24.76
C THR A 334 25.52 8.97 -24.87
N PHE A 335 25.54 7.76 -24.31
CA PHE A 335 26.76 6.94 -24.21
C PHE A 335 26.72 5.66 -25.05
N LEU A 336 25.52 5.16 -25.37
CA LEU A 336 25.29 3.82 -25.91
C LEU A 336 24.51 3.82 -27.23
N LEU A 337 24.08 4.97 -27.76
CA LEU A 337 23.72 5.23 -29.18
C LEU A 337 24.79 6.11 -29.82
#